data_AF-A0A7S1WKA5-F1
#
_entry.id   AF-A0A7S1WKA5-F1
#
_cell.length_a   1.000
_cell.length_b   1.000
_cell.length_c   1.000
_cell.angle_alpha   90.00
_cell.angle_beta   90.00
_cell.angle_gamma   90.00
#
_symmetry.space_group_name_H-M   'P 1'
#
loop_
_entity.id
_entity.type
_entity.pdbx_description
1 polymer ?
#
loop_
_entity_poly.entity_id
_entity_poly.type
_entity_poly.pdbx_seq_one_letter_code
_entity_poly.pdbx_strand_id
1 'polypeptide(L)'
;MRHVLEEILKEVDEDGSRSLSQEEFKQLMELIRVREGFTKHEYEEFKSLFERFDRDRSGEIDTGELQSVLSWLGYCTSKEKTAEIVKAVDANMSGTVGLGELLVCMRKVREDEIKTISEVVEQYDTDGSKTISGKELRRVLEALGYHPDSDAVSEAARDSGVDPEDELDLSDIVRLLAVYRQREGFMSSEVTEMDAAFARFDPEKVGEISTLEVGKVLRYLGYTPPYEVQQRFISIVDIDGSGMVSLPELRKLLRMLQARELQEVQEVFQSLDTDGLGYISEEGARSGLISLNCT
;
A
#
# COMPACT_ATOMS: atom_id res chain seq x y z
N MET A 1 -6.20 -6.03 -17.95
CA MET A 1 -6.15 -5.83 -19.43
C MET A 1 -7.51 -5.64 -20.09
N ARG A 2 -8.52 -6.54 -19.97
CA ARG A 2 -9.83 -6.31 -20.65
C ARG A 2 -10.52 -4.99 -20.24
N HIS A 3 -10.58 -4.69 -18.95
CA HIS A 3 -11.15 -3.43 -18.45
C HIS A 3 -10.38 -2.18 -18.93
N VAL A 4 -9.04 -2.26 -19.01
CA VAL A 4 -8.20 -1.16 -19.53
C VAL A 4 -8.48 -0.92 -21.01
N LEU A 5 -8.56 -2.00 -21.80
CA LEU A 5 -8.86 -1.90 -23.22
C LEU A 5 -10.26 -1.31 -23.45
N GLU A 6 -11.26 -1.76 -22.69
CA GLU A 6 -12.62 -1.23 -22.77
C GLU A 6 -12.73 0.25 -22.38
N GLU A 7 -11.95 0.70 -21.39
CA GLU A 7 -11.86 2.10 -21.00
C GLU A 7 -11.24 2.95 -22.12
N ILE A 8 -10.07 2.55 -22.63
CA ILE A 8 -9.38 3.28 -23.70
C ILE A 8 -10.23 3.31 -24.97
N LEU A 9 -10.89 2.19 -25.32
CA LEU A 9 -11.83 2.13 -26.46
C LEU A 9 -12.95 3.16 -26.33
N LYS A 10 -13.53 3.32 -25.14
CA LYS A 10 -14.55 4.35 -24.89
C LYS A 10 -13.98 5.77 -24.92
N GLU A 11 -12.72 5.95 -24.56
CA GLU A 11 -12.05 7.26 -24.57
C GLU A 11 -11.74 7.74 -25.99
N VAL A 12 -11.37 6.83 -26.89
CA VAL A 12 -11.02 7.18 -28.28
C VAL A 12 -12.22 7.18 -29.25
N ASP A 13 -13.28 6.43 -28.96
CA ASP A 13 -14.52 6.38 -29.75
C ASP A 13 -15.38 7.64 -29.48
N GLU A 14 -14.84 8.81 -29.84
CA GLU A 14 -15.47 10.12 -29.60
C GLU A 14 -16.80 10.26 -30.36
N ASP A 15 -16.93 9.57 -31.51
CA ASP A 15 -18.13 9.59 -32.34
C ASP A 15 -19.19 8.55 -31.93
N GLY A 16 -18.85 7.66 -30.98
CA GLY A 16 -19.72 6.62 -30.46
C GLY A 16 -20.12 5.58 -31.50
N SER A 17 -19.35 5.45 -32.58
CA SER A 17 -19.63 4.54 -33.69
C SER A 17 -19.48 3.06 -33.29
N ARG A 18 -18.84 2.77 -32.15
CA ARG A 18 -18.43 1.41 -31.73
C ARG A 18 -17.50 0.74 -32.74
N SER A 19 -16.81 1.54 -33.54
CA SER A 19 -15.81 1.13 -34.52
C SER A 19 -14.63 2.09 -34.45
N LEU A 20 -13.43 1.65 -34.81
CA LEU A 20 -12.25 2.53 -34.77
C LEU A 20 -11.86 2.94 -36.18
N SER A 21 -11.84 4.24 -36.44
CA SER A 21 -11.13 4.85 -37.55
C SER A 21 -9.61 4.65 -37.41
N GLN A 22 -8.86 4.94 -38.48
CA GLN A 22 -7.40 4.82 -38.45
C GLN A 22 -6.78 5.79 -37.44
N GLU A 23 -7.35 6.98 -37.31
CA GLU A 23 -6.94 8.02 -36.36
C GLU A 23 -7.19 7.58 -34.92
N GLU A 24 -8.39 7.06 -34.62
CA GLU A 24 -8.74 6.56 -33.27
C GLU A 24 -7.92 5.31 -32.90
N PHE A 25 -7.63 4.43 -33.86
CA PHE A 25 -6.75 3.29 -33.62
C PHE A 25 -5.30 3.71 -33.32
N LYS A 26 -4.79 4.77 -33.99
CA LYS A 26 -3.47 5.34 -33.65
C LYS A 26 -3.47 5.95 -32.26
N GLN A 27 -4.52 6.70 -31.89
CA GLN A 27 -4.67 7.26 -30.55
C GLN A 27 -4.74 6.16 -29.49
N LEU A 28 -5.49 5.08 -29.75
CA LEU A 28 -5.56 3.91 -28.86
C LEU A 28 -4.18 3.28 -28.65
N MET A 29 -3.42 3.07 -29.73
CA MET A 29 -2.07 2.51 -29.63
C MET A 29 -1.12 3.42 -28.86
N GLU A 30 -1.23 4.74 -29.06
CA GLU A 30 -0.43 5.72 -28.31
C GLU A 30 -0.81 5.74 -26.83
N LEU A 31 -2.10 5.70 -26.49
CA LEU A 31 -2.58 5.67 -25.11
C LEU A 31 -2.14 4.38 -24.39
N ILE A 32 -2.25 3.21 -25.03
CA ILE A 32 -1.78 1.95 -24.46
C ILE A 32 -0.27 2.00 -24.19
N ARG A 33 0.50 2.60 -25.11
CA ARG A 33 1.95 2.75 -24.98
C ARG A 33 2.32 3.70 -23.85
N VAL A 34 1.75 4.92 -23.84
CA VAL A 34 2.04 5.94 -22.83
C VAL A 34 1.62 5.50 -21.44
N ARG A 35 0.46 4.83 -21.32
CA ARG A 35 -0.04 4.33 -20.03
C ARG A 35 0.52 2.97 -19.68
N GLU A 36 1.38 2.37 -20.50
CA GLU A 36 1.97 1.05 -20.24
C GLU A 36 0.92 0.03 -19.74
N GLY A 37 -0.26 0.00 -20.37
CA GLY A 37 -1.33 -0.95 -20.04
C GLY A 37 -2.07 -0.70 -18.72
N PHE A 38 -1.92 0.46 -18.09
CA PHE A 38 -2.72 0.92 -16.94
C PHE A 38 -3.97 1.70 -17.37
N THR A 39 -4.99 1.71 -16.50
CA THR A 39 -6.16 2.59 -16.65
C THR A 39 -5.78 4.06 -16.60
N LYS A 40 -6.66 4.97 -17.04
CA LYS A 40 -6.40 6.42 -16.92
C LYS A 40 -6.18 6.82 -15.47
N HIS A 41 -7.04 6.33 -14.57
CA HIS A 41 -6.96 6.62 -13.15
C HIS A 41 -5.64 6.15 -12.53
N GLU A 42 -5.22 4.90 -12.78
CA GLU A 42 -3.94 4.39 -12.28
C GLU A 42 -2.74 5.17 -12.86
N TYR A 43 -2.79 5.52 -14.14
CA TYR A 43 -1.74 6.34 -14.75
C TYR A 43 -1.64 7.72 -14.09
N GLU A 44 -2.76 8.38 -13.85
CA GLU A 44 -2.81 9.67 -13.16
C GLU A 44 -2.32 9.55 -11.71
N GLU A 45 -2.70 8.49 -11.00
CA GLU A 45 -2.21 8.21 -9.64
C GLU A 45 -0.69 8.02 -9.63
N PHE A 46 -0.13 7.18 -10.49
CA PHE A 46 1.33 6.98 -10.57
C PHE A 46 2.06 8.25 -11.00
N LYS A 47 1.49 9.04 -11.90
CA LYS A 47 2.06 10.32 -12.31
C LYS A 47 2.08 11.32 -11.16
N SER A 48 0.97 11.46 -10.43
CA SER A 48 0.92 12.35 -9.26
C SER A 48 1.87 11.90 -8.15
N LEU A 49 2.03 10.58 -7.94
CA LEU A 49 3.05 10.07 -7.03
C LEU A 49 4.46 10.38 -7.52
N PHE A 50 4.75 10.17 -8.80
CA PHE A 50 6.05 10.52 -9.38
C PHE A 50 6.39 11.99 -9.13
N GLU A 51 5.49 12.90 -9.46
CA GLU A 51 5.67 14.35 -9.27
C GLU A 51 5.82 14.73 -7.80
N ARG A 52 5.16 13.99 -6.90
CA ARG A 52 5.24 14.22 -5.45
C ARG A 52 6.58 13.77 -4.87
N PHE A 53 7.13 12.66 -5.36
CA PHE A 53 8.41 12.12 -4.90
C PHE A 53 9.62 12.78 -5.58
N ASP A 54 9.50 13.26 -6.82
CA ASP A 54 10.52 14.06 -7.55
C ASP A 54 10.60 15.50 -7.00
N ARG A 55 11.09 15.63 -5.75
CA ARG A 55 11.15 16.90 -5.01
C ARG A 55 12.01 17.95 -5.68
N ASP A 56 13.11 17.54 -6.32
CA ASP A 56 14.02 18.45 -7.00
C ASP A 56 13.61 18.76 -8.44
N ARG A 57 12.53 18.14 -8.92
CA ARG A 57 11.99 18.27 -10.28
C ARG A 57 13.02 17.93 -11.33
N SER A 58 13.89 16.97 -11.04
CA SER A 58 14.87 16.43 -11.97
C SER A 58 14.18 15.69 -13.13
N GLY A 59 12.94 15.24 -12.93
CA GLY A 59 12.23 14.37 -13.87
C GLY A 59 12.63 12.91 -13.74
N GLU A 60 13.33 12.56 -12.66
CA GLU A 60 13.83 11.21 -12.35
C GLU A 60 13.67 10.95 -10.84
N ILE A 61 13.45 9.70 -10.43
CA ILE A 61 13.46 9.30 -9.01
C ILE A 61 14.58 8.30 -8.76
N ASP A 62 15.23 8.38 -7.61
CA ASP A 62 16.28 7.43 -7.23
C ASP A 62 15.73 6.12 -6.64
N THR A 63 16.61 5.15 -6.39
CA THR A 63 16.23 3.84 -5.82
C THR A 63 15.52 3.91 -4.45
N GLY A 64 15.90 4.86 -3.60
CA GLY A 64 15.31 5.04 -2.27
C GLY A 64 13.95 5.74 -2.35
N GLU A 65 13.81 6.69 -3.28
CA GLU A 65 12.53 7.31 -3.60
C GLU A 65 11.56 6.30 -4.20
N LEU A 66 12.00 5.44 -5.12
CA LEU A 66 11.15 4.35 -5.62
C LEU A 66 10.69 3.41 -4.50
N GLN A 67 11.57 3.03 -3.57
CA GLN A 67 11.16 2.23 -2.42
C GLN A 67 10.05 2.92 -1.62
N SER A 68 10.16 4.23 -1.45
CA SER A 68 9.17 5.04 -0.76
C SER A 68 7.86 5.12 -1.54
N VAL A 69 7.89 5.22 -2.87
CA VAL A 69 6.71 5.13 -3.74
C VAL A 69 6.02 3.77 -3.62
N LEU A 70 6.78 2.67 -3.67
CA LEU A 70 6.22 1.32 -3.54
C LEU A 70 5.57 1.11 -2.18
N SER A 71 6.24 1.57 -1.12
CA SER A 71 5.68 1.57 0.23
C SER A 71 4.42 2.44 0.32
N TRP A 72 4.41 3.59 -0.35
CA TRP A 72 3.23 4.47 -0.44
C TRP A 72 2.06 3.77 -1.12
N LEU A 73 2.29 2.99 -2.17
CA LEU A 73 1.24 2.21 -2.82
C LEU A 73 0.80 0.98 -2.02
N GLY A 74 1.40 0.77 -0.85
CA GLY A 74 1.09 -0.32 0.07
C GLY A 74 1.84 -1.61 -0.23
N TYR A 75 2.72 -1.65 -1.23
CA TYR A 75 3.56 -2.82 -1.52
C TYR A 75 4.65 -2.98 -0.47
N CYS A 76 4.83 -4.21 0.02
CA CYS A 76 5.92 -4.58 0.90
C CYS A 76 7.10 -5.11 0.06
N THR A 77 7.98 -4.24 -0.41
CA THR A 77 9.20 -4.64 -1.13
C THR A 77 10.44 -4.48 -0.27
N SER A 78 11.34 -5.47 -0.32
CA SER A 78 12.66 -5.35 0.32
C SER A 78 13.56 -4.41 -0.49
N LYS A 79 14.65 -3.93 0.12
CA LYS A 79 15.63 -3.09 -0.57
C LYS A 79 16.27 -3.82 -1.74
N GLU A 80 16.55 -5.10 -1.55
CA GLU A 80 17.16 -5.99 -2.54
C GLU A 80 16.22 -6.15 -3.74
N LYS A 81 14.94 -6.48 -3.48
CA LYS A 81 13.94 -6.64 -4.54
C LYS A 81 13.69 -5.33 -5.29
N THR A 82 13.64 -4.21 -4.57
CA THR A 82 13.48 -2.88 -5.20
C THR A 82 14.68 -2.56 -6.11
N ALA A 83 15.91 -2.82 -5.66
CA ALA A 83 17.11 -2.63 -6.46
C ALA A 83 17.15 -3.55 -7.71
N GLU A 84 16.67 -4.79 -7.60
CA GLU A 84 16.53 -5.70 -8.73
C GLU A 84 15.54 -5.17 -9.78
N ILE A 85 14.40 -4.64 -9.33
CA ILE A 85 13.39 -4.06 -10.22
C ILE A 85 13.96 -2.82 -10.91
N VAL A 86 14.61 -1.90 -10.18
CA VAL A 86 15.27 -0.72 -10.77
C VAL A 86 16.27 -1.16 -11.82
N LYS A 87 17.18 -2.08 -11.49
CA LYS A 87 18.18 -2.58 -12.45
C LYS A 87 17.56 -3.22 -13.68
N ALA A 88 16.40 -3.83 -13.54
CA ALA A 88 15.70 -4.48 -14.64
C ALA A 88 14.91 -3.50 -15.53
N VAL A 89 14.79 -2.24 -15.12
CA VAL A 89 14.00 -1.21 -15.84
C VAL A 89 14.85 0.00 -16.26
N ASP A 90 15.93 0.28 -15.53
CA ASP A 90 16.97 1.27 -15.82
C ASP A 90 17.77 0.88 -17.08
N ALA A 91 17.10 0.97 -18.23
CA ALA A 91 17.63 0.57 -19.53
C ALA A 91 18.72 1.54 -20.01
N ASN A 92 18.71 2.77 -19.51
CA ASN A 92 19.71 3.80 -19.82
C ASN A 92 20.92 3.77 -18.85
N MET A 93 20.88 2.93 -17.80
CA MET A 93 21.90 2.84 -16.74
C MET A 93 22.16 4.19 -16.07
N SER A 94 21.12 5.03 -15.95
CA SER A 94 21.18 6.32 -15.28
C SER A 94 21.35 6.17 -13.76
N GLY A 95 20.94 5.03 -13.20
CA GLY A 95 20.81 4.84 -11.75
C GLY A 95 19.56 5.51 -11.17
N THR A 96 18.68 6.04 -12.02
CA THR A 96 17.44 6.73 -11.69
C THR A 96 16.29 6.19 -12.53
N VAL A 97 15.06 6.55 -12.21
CA VAL A 97 13.84 6.04 -12.84
C VAL A 97 13.00 7.22 -13.32
N GLY A 98 12.82 7.39 -14.62
CA GLY A 98 11.86 8.35 -15.17
C GLY A 98 10.41 7.84 -15.08
N LEU A 99 9.40 8.68 -15.39
CA LEU A 99 7.98 8.29 -15.30
C LEU A 99 7.62 7.05 -16.14
N GLY A 100 8.14 6.92 -17.36
CA GLY A 100 7.90 5.74 -18.20
C GLY A 100 8.51 4.47 -17.59
N GLU A 101 9.71 4.59 -17.02
CA GLU A 101 10.38 3.52 -16.29
C GLU A 101 9.62 3.17 -14.99
N LEU A 102 9.07 4.16 -14.28
CA LEU A 102 8.22 3.93 -13.11
C LEU A 102 7.02 3.04 -13.45
N LEU A 103 6.34 3.30 -14.57
CA LEU A 103 5.20 2.48 -14.99
C LEU A 103 5.62 1.04 -15.31
N VAL A 104 6.76 0.84 -15.97
CA VAL A 104 7.31 -0.50 -16.21
C VAL A 104 7.69 -1.17 -14.89
N CYS A 105 8.27 -0.43 -13.93
CA CYS A 105 8.53 -0.90 -12.57
C CYS A 105 7.24 -1.37 -11.89
N MET A 106 6.17 -0.56 -11.93
CA MET A 106 4.87 -0.91 -11.35
C MET A 106 4.28 -2.18 -11.96
N ARG A 107 4.46 -2.38 -13.27
CA ARG A 107 4.04 -3.62 -13.93
C ARG A 107 4.83 -4.82 -13.41
N LYS A 108 6.15 -4.71 -13.33
CA LYS A 108 7.02 -5.78 -12.81
C LYS A 108 6.71 -6.11 -11.35
N VAL A 109 6.45 -5.11 -10.50
CA VAL A 109 6.03 -5.32 -9.11
C VAL A 109 4.74 -6.14 -9.06
N ARG A 110 3.74 -5.81 -9.89
CA ARG A 110 2.48 -6.56 -9.97
C ARG A 110 2.69 -7.98 -10.50
N GLU A 111 3.52 -8.16 -11.52
CA GLU A 111 3.85 -9.48 -12.08
C GLU A 111 4.56 -10.37 -11.04
N ASP A 112 5.53 -9.81 -10.32
CA ASP A 112 6.24 -10.49 -9.24
C ASP A 112 5.31 -10.83 -8.07
N GLU A 113 4.39 -9.93 -7.71
CA GLU A 113 3.39 -10.17 -6.67
C GLU A 113 2.46 -11.32 -7.07
N ILE A 114 1.92 -11.30 -8.28
CA ILE A 114 1.07 -12.39 -8.80
C ILE A 114 1.86 -13.70 -8.80
N LYS A 115 3.14 -13.67 -9.18
CA LYS A 115 4.01 -14.84 -9.14
C LYS A 115 4.19 -15.36 -7.71
N THR A 116 4.49 -14.50 -6.74
CA THR A 116 4.62 -14.89 -5.33
C THR A 116 3.31 -15.48 -4.80
N ILE A 117 2.16 -14.86 -5.10
CA ILE A 117 0.85 -15.42 -4.72
C ILE A 117 0.68 -16.81 -5.35
N SER A 118 0.96 -16.97 -6.64
CA SER A 118 0.81 -18.24 -7.35
C SER A 118 1.71 -19.34 -6.77
N GLU A 119 2.96 -19.02 -6.43
CA GLU A 119 3.90 -19.96 -5.82
C GLU A 119 3.43 -20.43 -4.44
N VAL A 120 2.87 -19.51 -3.63
CA VAL A 120 2.30 -19.87 -2.33
C VAL A 120 1.04 -20.73 -2.53
N VAL A 121 0.14 -20.35 -3.42
CA VAL A 121 -1.05 -21.15 -3.76
C VAL A 121 -0.61 -22.57 -4.16
N GLU A 122 0.34 -22.72 -5.09
CA GLU A 122 0.86 -24.02 -5.54
C GLU A 122 1.51 -24.84 -4.41
N GLN A 123 2.14 -24.20 -3.43
CA GLN A 123 2.76 -24.90 -2.30
C GLN A 123 1.73 -25.60 -1.40
N TYR A 124 0.54 -25.01 -1.26
CA TYR A 124 -0.53 -25.51 -0.37
C TYR A 124 -1.65 -26.24 -1.13
N ASP A 125 -1.72 -26.05 -2.45
CA ASP A 125 -2.67 -26.68 -3.35
C ASP A 125 -2.39 -28.19 -3.53
N THR A 126 -2.82 -28.96 -2.53
CA THR A 126 -2.64 -30.42 -2.53
C THR A 126 -3.57 -31.16 -3.48
N ASP A 127 -4.68 -30.54 -3.89
CA ASP A 127 -5.71 -31.17 -4.73
C ASP A 127 -5.77 -30.63 -6.17
N GLY A 128 -4.95 -29.62 -6.49
CA GLY A 128 -4.86 -29.02 -7.82
C GLY A 128 -5.98 -28.03 -8.15
N SER A 129 -6.68 -27.53 -7.13
CA SER A 129 -7.78 -26.56 -7.23
C SER A 129 -7.31 -25.17 -7.66
N LYS A 130 -6.03 -24.84 -7.43
CA LYS A 130 -5.45 -23.50 -7.55
C LYS A 130 -6.13 -22.45 -6.66
N THR A 131 -6.73 -22.90 -5.57
CA THR A 131 -7.34 -22.04 -4.56
C THR A 131 -6.64 -22.23 -3.22
N ILE A 132 -6.90 -21.32 -2.29
CA ILE A 132 -6.49 -21.45 -0.89
C ILE A 132 -7.68 -21.16 0.02
N SER A 133 -7.68 -21.78 1.19
CA SER A 133 -8.67 -21.45 2.21
C SER A 133 -8.37 -20.09 2.87
N GLY A 134 -9.36 -19.46 3.51
CA GLY A 134 -9.13 -18.25 4.31
C GLY A 134 -8.10 -18.39 5.43
N LYS A 135 -7.89 -19.60 5.95
CA LYS A 135 -6.84 -19.86 6.95
C LYS A 135 -5.44 -19.77 6.35
N GLU A 136 -5.31 -20.06 5.07
CA GLU A 136 -4.07 -20.00 4.29
C GLU A 136 -3.85 -18.63 3.65
N LEU A 137 -4.92 -17.83 3.49
CA LEU A 137 -4.82 -16.44 3.05
C LEU A 137 -3.81 -15.64 3.89
N ARG A 138 -3.77 -15.87 5.21
CA ARG A 138 -2.78 -15.24 6.08
C ARG A 138 -1.34 -15.58 5.65
N ARG A 139 -1.08 -16.81 5.19
CA ARG A 139 0.25 -17.22 4.71
C ARG A 139 0.64 -16.51 3.43
N VAL A 140 -0.31 -16.31 2.52
CA VAL A 140 -0.08 -15.48 1.32
C VAL A 140 0.27 -14.05 1.71
N LEU A 141 -0.50 -13.46 2.62
CA LEU A 141 -0.24 -12.10 3.10
C LEU A 141 1.14 -11.99 3.77
N GLU A 142 1.51 -12.96 4.62
CA GLU A 142 2.85 -13.06 5.24
C GLU A 142 3.97 -13.21 4.21
N ALA A 143 3.78 -14.06 3.19
CA ALA A 143 4.77 -14.25 2.12
C ALA A 143 4.94 -13.00 1.25
N LEU A 144 3.89 -12.19 1.11
CA LEU A 144 3.94 -10.87 0.49
C LEU A 144 4.50 -9.78 1.42
N GLY A 145 4.84 -10.11 2.67
CA GLY A 145 5.41 -9.20 3.66
C GLY A 145 4.41 -8.44 4.53
N TYR A 146 3.10 -8.71 4.39
CA TYR A 146 2.09 -8.15 5.28
C TYR A 146 2.05 -8.92 6.60
N HIS A 147 1.74 -8.22 7.68
CA HIS A 147 1.55 -8.81 9.00
C HIS A 147 0.15 -8.42 9.48
N PRO A 148 -0.89 -9.01 8.88
CA PRO A 148 -2.23 -8.47 9.00
C PRO A 148 -2.93 -8.94 10.28
N ASP A 149 -3.82 -8.09 10.78
CA ASP A 149 -4.84 -8.50 11.74
C ASP A 149 -5.92 -9.37 11.07
N SER A 150 -6.34 -10.43 11.75
CA SER A 150 -7.28 -11.42 11.17
C SER A 150 -8.66 -10.82 10.92
N ASP A 151 -9.11 -9.90 11.77
CA ASP A 151 -10.43 -9.29 11.64
C ASP A 151 -10.42 -8.27 10.49
N ALA A 152 -9.36 -7.47 10.37
CA ALA A 152 -9.17 -6.55 9.25
C ALA A 152 -9.15 -7.27 7.89
N VAL A 153 -8.47 -8.42 7.78
CA VAL A 153 -8.45 -9.23 6.55
C VAL A 153 -9.82 -9.80 6.23
N SER A 154 -10.50 -10.35 7.24
CA SER A 154 -11.82 -10.96 7.06
C SER A 154 -12.86 -9.93 6.63
N GLU A 155 -12.79 -8.71 7.18
CA GLU A 155 -13.66 -7.61 6.78
C GLU A 155 -13.33 -7.10 5.37
N ALA A 156 -12.05 -6.90 5.05
CA ALA A 156 -11.61 -6.51 3.71
C ALA A 156 -12.02 -7.53 2.64
N ALA A 157 -11.98 -8.84 2.96
CA ALA A 157 -12.50 -9.90 2.10
C ALA A 157 -13.98 -9.66 1.78
N ARG A 158 -14.82 -9.53 2.82
CA ARG A 158 -16.28 -9.32 2.67
C ARG A 158 -16.59 -8.07 1.86
N ASP A 159 -15.89 -6.97 2.11
CA ASP A 159 -16.10 -5.71 1.39
C ASP A 159 -15.62 -5.75 -0.06
N SER A 160 -14.71 -6.68 -0.39
CA SER A 160 -14.31 -6.98 -1.77
C SER A 160 -15.26 -7.95 -2.50
N GLY A 161 -16.32 -8.39 -1.82
CA GLY A 161 -17.27 -9.39 -2.33
C GLY A 161 -16.70 -10.81 -2.34
N VAL A 162 -15.78 -11.09 -1.44
CA VAL A 162 -15.13 -12.40 -1.24
C VAL A 162 -15.54 -12.93 0.13
N ASP A 163 -15.98 -14.19 0.20
CA ASP A 163 -16.22 -14.83 1.50
C ASP A 163 -14.88 -15.38 2.02
N PRO A 164 -14.37 -14.92 3.18
CA PRO A 164 -13.12 -15.43 3.72
C PRO A 164 -13.18 -16.91 4.12
N GLU A 165 -14.36 -17.52 4.25
CA GLU A 165 -14.48 -18.95 4.56
C GLU A 165 -14.51 -19.84 3.32
N ASP A 166 -14.66 -19.25 2.12
CA ASP A 166 -14.64 -19.96 0.85
C ASP A 166 -13.19 -20.23 0.37
N GLU A 167 -13.08 -21.07 -0.65
CA GLU A 167 -11.86 -21.27 -1.42
C GLU A 167 -11.59 -20.04 -2.30
N LEU A 168 -10.42 -19.44 -2.12
CA LEU A 168 -10.02 -18.18 -2.74
C LEU A 168 -9.10 -18.41 -3.93
N ASP A 169 -9.46 -17.88 -5.09
CA ASP A 169 -8.59 -17.88 -6.26
C ASP A 169 -7.69 -16.62 -6.33
N LEU A 170 -6.81 -16.57 -7.35
CA LEU A 170 -5.93 -15.41 -7.57
C LEU A 170 -6.70 -14.09 -7.73
N SER A 171 -7.86 -14.12 -8.38
CA SER A 171 -8.69 -12.94 -8.59
C SER A 171 -9.31 -12.46 -7.28
N ASP A 172 -9.68 -13.37 -6.39
CA ASP A 172 -10.21 -13.06 -5.05
C ASP A 172 -9.14 -12.39 -4.19
N ILE A 173 -7.94 -12.98 -4.15
CA ILE A 173 -6.80 -12.45 -3.37
C ILE A 173 -6.43 -11.03 -3.84
N VAL A 174 -6.38 -10.79 -5.17
CA VAL A 174 -6.06 -9.46 -5.71
C VAL A 174 -7.15 -8.43 -5.38
N ARG A 175 -8.44 -8.81 -5.44
CA ARG A 175 -9.55 -7.92 -5.05
C ARG A 175 -9.51 -7.56 -3.57
N LEU A 176 -9.26 -8.56 -2.72
CA LEU A 176 -9.09 -8.36 -1.28
C LEU A 176 -7.92 -7.43 -0.98
N LEU A 177 -6.76 -7.67 -1.61
CA LEU A 177 -5.56 -6.83 -1.43
C LEU A 177 -5.81 -5.37 -1.82
N ALA A 178 -6.62 -5.11 -2.85
CA ALA A 178 -6.97 -3.75 -3.24
C ALA A 178 -7.74 -3.02 -2.12
N VAL A 179 -8.76 -3.66 -1.53
CA VAL A 179 -9.52 -3.09 -0.40
C VAL A 179 -8.65 -2.95 0.84
N TYR A 180 -7.86 -3.98 1.16
CA TYR A 180 -6.96 -3.99 2.30
C TYR A 180 -5.93 -2.84 2.23
N ARG A 181 -5.32 -2.62 1.05
CA ARG A 181 -4.37 -1.52 0.82
C ARG A 181 -5.04 -0.14 0.89
N GLN A 182 -6.23 0.01 0.32
CA GLN A 182 -6.99 1.27 0.40
C GLN A 182 -7.29 1.68 1.85
N ARG A 183 -7.48 0.69 2.72
CA ARG A 183 -7.68 0.88 4.15
C ARG A 183 -6.39 0.86 4.95
N GLU A 184 -5.22 0.81 4.32
CA GLU A 184 -3.93 0.71 5.01
C GLU A 184 -3.83 -0.47 6.02
N GLY A 185 -4.66 -1.50 5.84
CA GLY A 185 -4.78 -2.63 6.75
C GLY A 185 -5.67 -2.42 7.98
N PHE A 186 -6.36 -1.28 8.07
CA PHE A 186 -7.32 -0.99 9.14
C PHE A 186 -8.70 -1.60 8.87
N MET A 187 -9.44 -1.84 9.94
CA MET A 187 -10.88 -2.12 9.86
C MET A 187 -11.66 -0.90 9.39
N SER A 188 -12.83 -1.13 8.81
CA SER A 188 -13.79 -0.13 8.35
C SER A 188 -14.22 0.82 9.48
N SER A 189 -14.38 0.29 10.70
CA SER A 189 -14.70 1.08 11.89
C SER A 189 -13.58 2.06 12.24
N GLU A 190 -12.32 1.61 12.23
CA GLU A 190 -11.14 2.44 12.47
C GLU A 190 -11.00 3.51 11.38
N VAL A 191 -11.16 3.14 10.11
CA VAL A 191 -11.16 4.08 8.98
C VAL A 191 -12.25 5.14 9.15
N THR A 192 -13.45 4.73 9.56
CA THR A 192 -14.56 5.66 9.81
C THR A 192 -14.24 6.62 10.96
N GLU A 193 -13.58 6.14 12.01
CA GLU A 193 -13.12 6.97 13.13
C GLU A 193 -12.05 7.99 12.70
N MET A 194 -11.10 7.56 11.86
CA MET A 194 -10.09 8.44 11.26
C MET A 194 -10.72 9.53 10.39
N ASP A 195 -11.69 9.16 9.56
CA ASP A 195 -12.40 10.09 8.67
C ASP A 195 -13.19 11.12 9.49
N ALA A 196 -13.87 10.68 10.55
CA ALA A 196 -14.58 11.55 11.47
C ALA A 196 -13.63 12.48 12.24
N ALA A 197 -12.46 11.97 12.67
CA ALA A 197 -11.44 12.77 13.30
C ALA A 197 -10.90 13.82 12.32
N PHE A 198 -10.54 13.45 11.09
CA PHE A 198 -10.05 14.36 10.07
C PHE A 198 -11.06 15.48 9.77
N ALA A 199 -12.32 15.12 9.53
CA ALA A 199 -13.39 16.08 9.22
C ALA A 199 -13.64 17.11 10.34
N ARG A 200 -13.28 16.78 11.59
CA ARG A 200 -13.36 17.72 12.72
C ARG A 200 -12.32 18.83 12.63
N PHE A 201 -11.17 18.56 12.02
CA PHE A 201 -10.06 19.50 11.84
C PHE A 201 -9.99 20.09 10.43
N ASP A 202 -10.76 19.56 9.49
CA ASP A 202 -11.04 20.16 8.17
C ASP A 202 -12.53 20.55 8.02
N PRO A 203 -13.01 21.58 8.76
CA PRO A 203 -14.42 21.99 8.71
C PRO A 203 -14.80 22.60 7.35
N GLU A 204 -13.82 23.15 6.64
CA GLU A 204 -14.01 23.76 5.31
C GLU A 204 -14.03 22.71 4.18
N LYS A 205 -13.72 21.44 4.49
CA LYS A 205 -13.66 20.31 3.54
C LYS A 205 -12.69 20.59 2.39
N VAL A 206 -11.55 21.18 2.72
CA VAL A 206 -10.46 21.44 1.78
C VAL A 206 -9.80 20.13 1.33
N GLY A 207 -9.90 19.08 2.15
CA GLY A 207 -9.29 17.76 1.92
C GLY A 207 -7.91 17.62 2.55
N GLU A 208 -7.44 18.64 3.27
CA GLU A 208 -6.11 18.74 3.86
C GLU A 208 -6.17 19.47 5.21
N ILE A 209 -5.31 19.05 6.16
CA ILE A 209 -5.11 19.72 7.45
C ILE A 209 -3.67 20.17 7.60
N SER A 210 -3.40 21.23 8.36
CA SER A 210 -2.01 21.63 8.59
C SER A 210 -1.25 20.57 9.42
N THR A 211 0.02 20.35 9.10
CA THR A 211 0.96 19.51 9.89
C THR A 211 1.01 19.89 11.37
N LEU A 212 0.73 21.15 11.71
CA LEU A 212 0.63 21.64 13.10
C LEU A 212 -0.58 21.08 13.85
N GLU A 213 -1.61 20.63 13.13
CA GLU A 213 -2.85 20.11 13.71
C GLU A 213 -2.89 18.60 13.80
N VAL A 214 -2.02 17.90 13.05
CA VAL A 214 -1.89 16.43 13.07
C VAL A 214 -1.75 15.90 14.49
N GLY A 215 -0.98 16.57 15.37
CA GLY A 215 -0.83 16.13 16.76
C GLY A 215 -2.12 16.17 17.57
N LYS A 216 -3.06 17.07 17.24
CA LYS A 216 -4.39 17.12 17.86
C LYS A 216 -5.27 15.98 17.35
N VAL A 217 -5.19 15.68 16.05
CA VAL A 217 -5.91 14.55 15.43
C VAL A 217 -5.46 13.23 16.02
N LEU A 218 -4.14 13.01 16.11
CA LEU A 218 -3.55 11.82 16.73
C LEU A 218 -4.05 11.63 18.16
N ARG A 219 -4.02 12.69 18.97
CA ARG A 219 -4.51 12.63 20.34
C ARG A 219 -5.99 12.32 20.44
N TYR A 220 -6.81 12.84 19.52
CA TYR A 220 -8.23 12.54 19.46
C TYR A 220 -8.48 11.06 19.15
N LEU A 221 -7.66 10.47 18.28
CA LEU A 221 -7.68 9.05 17.94
C LEU A 221 -6.99 8.16 19.00
N GLY A 222 -6.54 8.73 20.13
CA GLY A 222 -5.89 7.99 21.21
C GLY A 222 -4.38 7.82 21.07
N TYR A 223 -3.77 8.31 19.99
CA TYR A 223 -2.33 8.24 19.77
C TYR A 223 -1.60 9.42 20.43
N THR A 224 -0.60 9.12 21.25
CA THR A 224 0.24 10.14 21.90
C THR A 224 1.74 9.92 21.68
N PRO A 225 2.21 9.89 20.41
CA PRO A 225 3.62 9.73 20.14
C PRO A 225 4.43 10.94 20.64
N PRO A 226 5.70 10.75 21.02
CA PRO A 226 6.61 11.86 21.30
C PRO A 226 6.72 12.80 20.09
N TYR A 227 6.94 14.10 20.34
CA TYR A 227 7.01 15.11 19.28
C TYR A 227 8.01 14.77 18.18
N GLU A 228 9.19 14.25 18.54
CA GLU A 228 10.22 13.85 17.56
C GLU A 228 9.75 12.73 16.63
N VAL A 229 9.00 11.76 17.15
CA VAL A 229 8.41 10.67 16.37
C VAL A 229 7.33 11.22 15.45
N GLN A 230 6.45 12.07 15.99
CA GLN A 230 5.40 12.72 15.22
C GLN A 230 5.99 13.50 14.04
N GLN A 231 6.99 14.35 14.28
CA GLN A 231 7.63 15.14 13.22
C GLN A 231 8.33 14.27 12.19
N ARG A 232 8.99 13.19 12.62
CA ARG A 232 9.60 12.23 11.71
C ARG A 232 8.57 11.61 10.77
N PHE A 233 7.45 11.11 11.29
CA PHE A 233 6.42 10.50 10.44
C PHE A 233 5.67 11.50 9.59
N ILE A 234 5.41 12.71 10.10
CA ILE A 234 4.89 13.82 9.28
C ILE A 234 5.81 14.08 8.09
N SER A 235 7.13 14.17 8.30
CA SER A 235 8.08 14.43 7.21
C SER A 235 8.15 13.32 6.14
N ILE A 236 7.70 12.11 6.48
CA ILE A 236 7.65 10.97 5.57
C ILE A 236 6.35 11.00 4.75
N VAL A 237 5.24 11.48 5.32
CA VAL A 237 3.95 11.55 4.61
C VAL A 237 3.74 12.86 3.86
N ASP A 238 4.23 13.98 4.39
CA ASP A 238 4.29 15.30 3.73
C ASP A 238 5.46 15.32 2.74
N ILE A 239 5.33 14.48 1.70
CA ILE A 239 6.38 14.28 0.71
C ILE A 239 6.55 15.54 -0.14
N ASP A 240 5.48 16.25 -0.50
CA ASP A 240 5.59 17.48 -1.29
C ASP A 240 6.07 18.69 -0.48
N GLY A 241 6.17 18.58 0.85
CA GLY A 241 6.61 19.65 1.73
C GLY A 241 5.62 20.82 1.77
N SER A 242 4.35 20.55 1.47
CA SER A 242 3.26 21.53 1.48
C SER A 242 2.99 22.06 2.90
N GLY A 243 3.41 21.33 3.94
CA GLY A 243 3.04 21.61 5.31
C GLY A 243 1.57 21.26 5.60
N MET A 244 0.93 20.56 4.67
CA MET A 244 -0.43 20.07 4.73
C MET A 244 -0.43 18.53 4.73
N VAL A 245 -1.48 17.94 5.29
CA VAL A 245 -1.67 16.49 5.38
C VAL A 245 -3.06 16.14 4.89
N SER A 246 -3.14 15.37 3.81
CA SER A 246 -4.40 14.84 3.30
C SER A 246 -4.87 13.61 4.11
N LEU A 247 -6.13 13.22 3.94
CA LEU A 247 -6.67 12.05 4.64
C LEU A 247 -5.92 10.73 4.33
N PRO A 248 -5.56 10.41 3.07
CA PRO A 248 -4.69 9.26 2.77
C PRO A 248 -3.34 9.31 3.50
N GLU A 249 -2.73 10.49 3.60
CA GLU A 249 -1.46 10.68 4.30
C GLU A 249 -1.58 10.48 5.80
N LEU A 250 -2.69 10.94 6.40
CA LEU A 250 -2.99 10.68 7.80
C LEU A 250 -3.14 9.18 8.08
N ARG A 251 -3.85 8.44 7.22
CA ARG A 251 -4.00 6.98 7.37
C ARG A 251 -2.64 6.27 7.29
N LYS A 252 -1.78 6.67 6.35
CA LYS A 252 -0.40 6.13 6.25
C LYS A 252 0.43 6.46 7.48
N LEU A 253 0.33 7.69 8.00
CA LEU A 253 1.01 8.08 9.23
C LEU A 253 0.56 7.21 10.41
N LEU A 254 -0.74 6.95 10.54
CA LEU A 254 -1.29 6.06 11.57
C LEU A 254 -0.81 4.62 11.40
N ARG A 255 -0.76 4.11 10.16
CA ARG A 255 -0.20 2.78 9.87
C ARG A 255 1.26 2.69 10.30
N MET A 256 2.06 3.71 10.03
CA MET A 256 3.47 3.76 10.45
C MET A 256 3.62 3.82 11.98
N LEU A 257 2.73 4.53 12.68
CA LEU A 257 2.68 4.54 14.14
C LEU A 257 2.39 3.14 14.69
N GLN A 258 1.34 2.47 14.19
CA GLN A 258 1.01 1.11 14.62
C GLN A 258 2.11 0.10 14.29
N ALA A 259 2.72 0.19 13.10
CA ALA A 259 3.81 -0.69 12.73
C ALA A 259 5.02 -0.54 13.67
N ARG A 260 5.33 0.71 14.07
CA ARG A 260 6.38 0.98 15.06
C ARG A 260 6.03 0.43 16.43
N GLU A 261 4.80 0.66 16.91
CA GLU A 261 4.34 0.13 18.20
C GLU A 261 4.41 -1.40 18.22
N LEU A 262 3.98 -2.05 17.14
CA LEU A 262 4.08 -3.50 17.00
C LEU A 262 5.53 -3.98 17.03
N GLN A 263 6.45 -3.27 16.36
CA GLN A 263 7.87 -3.59 16.40
C GLN A 263 8.45 -3.45 17.82
N GLU A 264 8.13 -2.38 18.54
CA GLU A 264 8.57 -2.16 19.93
C GLU A 264 8.04 -3.28 20.85
N VAL A 265 6.77 -3.67 20.68
CA VAL A 265 6.17 -4.81 21.41
C VAL A 265 6.90 -6.11 21.09
N GLN A 266 7.21 -6.38 19.82
CA GLN A 266 7.92 -7.59 19.40
C GLN A 266 9.35 -7.64 19.96
N GLU A 267 10.10 -6.53 19.92
CA GLU A 267 11.46 -6.45 20.46
C GLU A 267 11.47 -6.68 21.98
N VAL A 268 10.54 -6.06 22.71
CA VAL A 268 10.38 -6.28 24.16
C VAL A 268 10.02 -7.73 24.43
N PHE A 269 9.05 -8.30 23.69
CA PHE A 269 8.67 -9.70 23.84
C PHE A 269 9.87 -10.65 23.62
N GLN A 270 10.62 -10.47 22.53
CA GLN A 270 11.80 -11.27 22.22
C GLN A 270 12.90 -11.14 23.28
N SER A 271 13.05 -9.95 23.89
CA SER A 271 14.02 -9.77 24.98
C SER A 271 13.65 -10.52 26.27
N LEU A 272 12.35 -10.82 26.44
CA LEU A 272 11.78 -11.50 27.61
C LEU A 272 11.58 -13.00 27.39
N ASP A 273 11.35 -13.43 26.14
CA ASP A 273 11.26 -14.82 25.70
C ASP A 273 12.65 -15.46 25.61
N THR A 274 13.32 -15.57 26.76
CA THR A 274 14.72 -16.04 26.84
C THR A 274 14.90 -17.51 26.45
N ASP A 275 13.84 -18.31 26.48
CA ASP A 275 13.85 -19.72 26.10
C ASP A 275 13.37 -19.94 24.64
N GLY A 276 12.91 -18.89 23.96
CA GLY A 276 12.48 -18.93 22.56
C GLY A 276 11.25 -19.81 22.33
N LEU A 277 10.44 -20.03 23.37
CA LEU A 277 9.24 -20.86 23.30
C LEU A 277 8.05 -20.11 22.69
N GLY A 278 8.17 -18.79 22.48
CA GLY A 278 7.08 -17.94 22.02
C GLY A 278 6.10 -17.57 23.12
N TYR A 279 6.51 -17.70 24.40
CA TYR A 279 5.69 -17.36 25.56
C TYR A 279 6.54 -16.67 26.63
N ILE A 280 5.99 -15.65 27.26
CA ILE A 280 6.62 -14.99 28.41
C ILE A 280 5.82 -15.28 29.68
N SER A 281 6.49 -15.37 30.83
CA SER A 281 5.83 -15.53 32.12
C SER A 281 5.01 -14.30 32.50
N GLU A 282 4.11 -14.41 33.48
CA GLU A 282 3.36 -13.25 34.00
C GLU A 282 4.30 -12.15 34.52
N GLU A 283 5.43 -12.53 35.13
CA GLU A 283 6.47 -11.60 35.56
C GLU A 283 7.15 -10.91 34.36
N GLY A 284 7.43 -11.66 33.29
CA GLY A 284 7.92 -11.13 32.03
C GLY A 284 6.95 -10.13 31.42
N ALA A 285 5.65 -10.47 31.35
CA ALA A 285 4.61 -9.58 30.84
C ALA A 285 4.51 -8.27 31.63
N ARG A 286 4.56 -8.32 32.98
CA ARG A 286 4.58 -7.11 33.81
C ARG A 286 5.83 -6.25 33.55
N SER A 287 7.00 -6.88 33.41
CA SER A 287 8.25 -6.19 33.07
C SER A 287 8.19 -5.54 31.69
N GLY A 288 7.59 -6.21 30.72
CA GLY A 288 7.36 -5.69 29.37
C GLY A 288 6.43 -4.48 29.36
N LEU A 289 5.30 -4.54 30.09
CA LEU A 289 4.37 -3.42 30.21
C LEU A 289 5.01 -2.17 30.82
N ILE A 290 5.89 -2.34 31.82
CA ILE A 290 6.67 -1.23 32.39
C ILE A 290 7.63 -0.67 31.34
N SER A 291 8.29 -1.53 30.58
CA SER A 291 9.26 -1.14 29.54
C SER A 291 8.61 -0.39 28.37
N LEU A 292 7.35 -0.70 28.06
CA LEU A 292 6.54 -0.03 27.03
C LEU A 292 5.79 1.21 27.55
N ASN A 293 5.98 1.62 28.81
CA ASN A 293 5.26 2.73 29.45
C ASN A 293 3.72 2.58 29.42
N CYS A 294 3.20 1.36 29.50
CA CYS A 294 1.75 1.09 29.52
C CYS A 294 1.12 1.23 30.93
N THR A 295 1.89 1.66 31.94
CA THR A 295 1.49 1.74 33.37
C THR A 295 1.82 3.07 34.00
#